data_AF-A0A2C6KAF4-F1
#
_entry.id   AF-A0A2C6KAF4-F1
#
_cell.length_a   1.000
_cell.length_b   1.000
_cell.length_c   1.000
_cell.angle_alpha   90.00
_cell.angle_beta   90.00
_cell.angle_gamma   90.00
#
_symmetry.space_group_name_H-M   'P 1'
#
loop_
_entity.id
_entity.type
_entity.pdbx_description
1 polymer ?
#
loop_
_entity_poly.entity_id
_entity_poly.type
_entity_poly.pdbx_seq_one_letter_code
_entity_poly.pdbx_strand_id
1 'polypeptide(L)'
;MFTVSSSPRGKKKSKSSHSSSSSDLRPPHEVKALEVIWRKFPEYWSASNTLHIDDLSRNFAFNPKNGIKVSAYKRENRQKDGELYFLSFYLKLVADEKDVTKLRHKDWRERVSEEAKKSNNSLSSTTTLIFRNDSQQPPPPPPPSNPSP
;
A
#
# COMPACT_ATOMS: atom_id res chain seq x y z
N MET A 1 24.84 -13.84 84.15
CA MET A 1 25.42 -12.67 83.47
C MET A 1 25.72 -13.07 82.03
N PHE A 2 24.97 -12.60 81.04
CA PHE A 2 25.38 -12.46 79.63
C PHE A 2 24.41 -11.49 78.92
N THR A 3 24.98 -10.80 77.94
CA THR A 3 24.60 -9.57 77.23
C THR A 3 23.40 -9.66 76.28
N VAL A 4 22.84 -8.51 75.87
CA VAL A 4 22.82 -8.04 74.45
C VAL A 4 22.18 -6.65 74.34
N SER A 5 22.94 -5.73 73.71
CA SER A 5 22.52 -4.42 73.20
C SER A 5 21.88 -4.56 71.81
N SER A 6 20.89 -3.74 71.46
CA SER A 6 20.59 -3.45 70.04
C SER A 6 19.91 -2.08 69.85
N SER A 7 20.52 -1.29 68.97
CA SER A 7 20.23 0.08 68.51
C SER A 7 18.93 0.25 67.70
N PRO A 8 18.45 1.50 67.49
CA PRO A 8 17.14 1.76 66.89
C PRO A 8 17.13 1.73 65.36
N ARG A 9 15.93 1.46 64.84
CA ARG A 9 15.54 1.17 63.46
C ARG A 9 15.61 2.41 62.56
N GLY A 10 16.54 2.43 61.61
CA GLY A 10 16.61 3.45 60.56
C GLY A 10 15.49 3.31 59.52
N LYS A 11 14.75 4.40 59.25
CA LYS A 11 13.77 4.50 58.16
C LYS A 11 14.51 4.59 56.81
N LYS A 12 14.36 3.58 55.94
CA LYS A 12 14.80 3.64 54.54
C LYS A 12 13.83 4.52 53.74
N LYS A 13 14.31 5.66 53.23
CA LYS A 13 13.64 6.42 52.17
C LYS A 13 13.64 5.59 50.89
N SER A 14 12.46 5.30 50.35
CA SER A 14 12.30 4.73 49.01
C SER A 14 12.75 5.75 47.97
N LYS A 15 13.86 5.47 47.29
CA LYS A 15 14.21 6.17 46.05
C LYS A 15 13.29 5.64 44.96
N SER A 16 12.33 6.46 44.51
CA SER A 16 11.55 6.18 43.31
C SER A 16 12.48 6.28 42.10
N SER A 17 12.98 5.14 41.63
CA SER A 17 13.60 5.03 40.32
C SER A 17 12.52 5.30 39.27
N HIS A 18 12.51 6.51 38.70
CA HIS A 18 11.91 6.70 37.39
C HIS A 18 12.79 5.93 36.41
N SER A 19 12.44 4.67 36.13
CA SER A 19 12.92 4.00 34.94
C SER A 19 12.26 4.70 33.76
N SER A 20 12.94 5.70 33.20
CA SER A 20 12.60 6.18 31.86
C SER A 20 12.79 4.99 30.93
N SER A 21 11.70 4.30 30.61
CA SER A 21 11.69 3.23 29.63
C SER A 21 12.19 3.81 28.32
N SER A 22 13.27 3.23 27.78
CA SER A 22 13.81 3.54 26.46
C SER A 22 12.87 3.10 25.31
N SER A 23 11.56 3.34 25.46
CA SER A 23 10.50 2.96 24.54
C SER A 23 10.27 3.97 23.41
N ASP A 24 10.95 5.12 23.43
CA ASP A 24 10.57 6.28 22.62
C ASP A 24 11.36 6.52 21.33
N LEU A 25 12.25 5.61 20.92
CA LEU A 25 12.96 5.76 19.65
C LEU A 25 12.74 4.53 18.76
N ARG A 26 11.48 4.30 18.35
CA ARG A 26 11.28 3.53 17.10
C ARG A 26 11.92 4.35 15.98
N PRO A 27 12.83 3.77 15.17
CA PRO A 27 13.43 4.47 14.05
C PRO A 27 12.33 5.10 13.17
N PRO A 28 12.55 6.31 12.63
CA PRO A 28 11.63 6.91 11.68
C PRO A 28 11.35 5.92 10.55
N HIS A 29 10.08 5.74 10.23
CA HIS A 29 9.70 4.81 9.18
C HIS A 29 9.74 5.51 7.81
N GLU A 30 10.47 4.94 6.85
CA GLU A 30 10.61 5.49 5.51
C GLU A 30 9.38 5.21 4.64
N VAL A 31 8.83 6.26 4.03
CA VAL A 31 7.62 6.20 3.20
C VAL A 31 7.88 6.76 1.80
N LYS A 32 7.07 6.38 0.82
CA LYS A 32 7.17 6.87 -0.56
C LYS A 32 5.94 7.74 -0.87
N ALA A 33 6.07 9.05 -0.68
CA ALA A 33 4.98 10.01 -0.87
C ALA A 33 4.71 10.27 -2.36
N LEU A 34 3.59 9.78 -2.88
CA LEU A 34 3.14 10.08 -4.25
C LEU A 34 2.92 11.58 -4.50
N GLU A 35 2.66 12.36 -3.45
CA GLU A 35 2.47 13.81 -3.54
C GLU A 35 3.68 14.52 -4.17
N VAL A 36 4.89 13.98 -4.00
CA VAL A 36 6.10 14.50 -4.66
C VAL A 36 5.97 14.40 -6.18
N ILE A 37 5.38 13.32 -6.69
CA ILE A 37 5.14 13.12 -8.13
C ILE A 37 3.98 14.02 -8.59
N TRP A 38 2.87 14.04 -7.84
CA TRP A 38 1.69 14.83 -8.19
C TRP A 38 1.99 16.34 -8.26
N ARG A 39 2.83 16.85 -7.35
CA ARG A 39 3.24 18.27 -7.36
C ARG A 39 4.21 18.59 -8.50
N LYS A 40 4.97 17.61 -8.99
CA LYS A 40 5.92 17.79 -10.08
C LYS A 40 5.25 17.73 -11.46
N PHE A 41 4.17 16.96 -11.58
CA PHE A 41 3.45 16.72 -12.83
C PHE A 41 1.92 16.81 -12.65
N PRO A 42 1.40 17.93 -12.12
CA PRO A 42 -0.01 18.08 -11.75
C PRO A 42 -0.99 17.96 -12.93
N GLU A 43 -0.52 18.22 -14.14
CA GLU A 43 -1.28 18.13 -15.38
C GLU A 43 -1.55 16.67 -15.82
N TYR A 44 -0.77 15.70 -15.35
CA TYR A 44 -0.90 14.29 -15.73
C TYR A 44 -1.33 13.40 -14.58
N TRP A 45 -0.81 13.64 -13.37
CA TRP A 45 -0.93 12.69 -12.27
C TRP A 45 -1.54 13.33 -11.03
N SER A 46 -2.54 12.65 -10.49
CA SER A 46 -3.20 13.02 -9.25
C SER A 46 -3.61 11.77 -8.47
N ALA A 47 -4.22 11.97 -7.30
CA ALA A 47 -4.78 10.85 -6.55
C ALA A 47 -5.84 10.08 -7.36
N SER A 48 -6.61 10.72 -8.25
CA SER A 48 -7.71 10.05 -8.94
C SER A 48 -7.28 9.06 -10.02
N ASN A 49 -6.03 9.11 -10.48
CA ASN A 49 -5.53 8.28 -11.59
C ASN A 49 -4.18 7.60 -11.32
N THR A 50 -3.68 7.64 -10.09
CA THR A 50 -2.41 7.02 -9.72
C THR A 50 -2.63 5.84 -8.78
N LEU A 51 -1.99 4.70 -9.04
CA LEU A 51 -1.94 3.56 -8.12
C LEU A 51 -0.50 3.30 -7.68
N HIS A 52 -0.32 2.88 -6.43
CA HIS A 52 0.95 2.50 -5.84
C HIS A 52 0.89 1.02 -5.44
N ILE A 53 1.57 0.19 -6.21
CA ILE A 53 1.65 -1.26 -5.97
C ILE A 53 2.93 -1.55 -5.18
N ASP A 54 2.80 -2.10 -3.99
CA ASP A 54 3.94 -2.41 -3.12
C ASP A 54 3.56 -3.55 -2.16
N ASP A 55 4.52 -4.38 -1.75
CA ASP A 55 4.27 -5.47 -0.79
C ASP A 55 4.18 -4.96 0.66
N LEU A 56 4.70 -3.76 0.91
CA LEU A 56 4.79 -3.15 2.23
C LEU A 56 3.85 -1.96 2.36
N SER A 57 2.74 -2.13 3.09
CA SER A 57 1.70 -1.11 3.22
C SER A 57 2.17 0.23 3.79
N ARG A 58 3.21 0.18 4.61
CA ARG A 58 3.89 1.35 5.16
C ARG A 58 4.47 2.27 4.08
N ASN A 59 4.88 1.74 2.92
CA ASN A 59 5.48 2.53 1.84
C ASN A 59 4.47 3.51 1.24
N PHE A 60 3.17 3.22 1.33
CA PHE A 60 2.08 4.10 0.89
C PHE A 60 1.26 4.68 2.05
N ALA A 61 1.85 4.82 3.24
CA ALA A 61 1.15 5.35 4.42
C ALA A 61 0.57 6.77 4.21
N PHE A 62 1.20 7.61 3.38
CA PHE A 62 0.69 8.94 3.02
C PHE A 62 -0.33 8.96 1.87
N ASN A 63 -0.55 7.82 1.21
CA ASN A 63 -1.44 7.68 0.07
C ASN A 63 -2.26 6.37 0.19
N PRO A 64 -2.97 6.15 1.31
CA PRO A 64 -3.60 4.87 1.63
C PRO A 64 -4.72 4.49 0.66
N LYS A 65 -5.38 5.49 0.03
CA LYS A 65 -6.41 5.27 -0.98
C LYS A 65 -5.88 4.90 -2.36
N ASN A 66 -4.57 5.02 -2.58
CA ASN A 66 -3.91 4.72 -3.84
C ASN A 66 -3.08 3.43 -3.75
N GLY A 67 -2.92 2.87 -2.55
CA GLY A 67 -2.08 1.71 -2.30
C GLY A 67 -2.78 0.39 -2.61
N ILE A 68 -2.14 -0.46 -3.42
CA ILE A 68 -2.49 -1.87 -3.60
C ILE A 68 -1.39 -2.69 -2.94
N LYS A 69 -1.74 -3.38 -1.86
CA LYS A 69 -0.83 -4.34 -1.22
C LYS A 69 -0.80 -5.64 -2.02
N VAL A 70 0.37 -5.99 -2.53
CA VAL A 70 0.64 -7.31 -3.13
C VAL A 70 1.38 -8.22 -2.16
N SER A 71 1.38 -9.52 -2.45
CA SER A 71 2.22 -10.47 -1.75
C SER A 71 3.67 -10.29 -2.20
N ALA A 72 4.61 -10.31 -1.25
CA ALA A 72 6.03 -10.34 -1.57
C ALA A 72 6.36 -11.59 -2.40
N TYR A 73 7.10 -11.41 -3.48
CA TYR A 73 7.56 -12.53 -4.29
C TYR A 73 8.52 -13.42 -3.48
N LYS A 74 8.30 -14.74 -3.56
CA LYS A 74 9.08 -15.76 -2.87
C LYS A 74 9.55 -16.81 -3.87
N ARG A 75 10.87 -17.00 -3.98
CA ARG A 75 11.48 -17.90 -4.98
C ARG A 75 10.97 -19.34 -4.83
N GLU A 76 10.76 -19.79 -3.60
CA GLU A 76 10.22 -21.10 -3.25
C GLU A 76 8.81 -21.34 -3.83
N ASN A 77 8.05 -20.29 -4.09
CA ASN A 77 6.69 -20.35 -4.62
C ASN A 77 6.59 -20.06 -6.12
N ARG A 78 7.72 -19.95 -6.84
CA ARG A 78 7.75 -19.55 -8.27
C ARG A 78 6.74 -20.30 -9.15
N GLN A 79 6.53 -21.60 -8.93
CA GLN A 79 5.63 -22.42 -9.75
C GLN A 79 4.14 -22.20 -9.46
N LYS A 80 3.82 -21.61 -8.31
CA LYS A 80 2.45 -21.33 -7.86
C LYS A 80 2.14 -19.83 -7.81
N ASP A 81 3.13 -18.98 -8.10
CA ASP A 81 2.97 -17.53 -8.07
C ASP A 81 2.15 -17.08 -9.28
N GLY A 82 0.95 -16.56 -9.00
CA GLY A 82 0.08 -15.91 -9.97
C GLY A 82 -0.21 -14.47 -9.59
N GLU A 83 0.59 -13.85 -8.71
CA GLU A 83 0.27 -12.58 -8.09
C GLU A 83 0.05 -11.48 -9.12
N LEU A 84 1.03 -11.28 -10.00
CA LEU A 84 0.97 -10.28 -11.06
C LEU A 84 -0.05 -10.64 -12.14
N TYR A 85 -0.29 -11.94 -12.37
CA TYR A 85 -1.32 -12.39 -13.30
C TYR A 85 -2.70 -11.93 -12.84
N PHE A 86 -3.09 -12.22 -11.59
CA PHE A 86 -4.37 -11.75 -11.05
C PHE A 86 -4.42 -10.22 -10.91
N LEU A 87 -3.31 -9.58 -10.55
CA LEU A 87 -3.23 -8.13 -10.48
C LEU A 87 -3.52 -7.48 -11.84
N SER A 88 -3.10 -8.09 -12.95
CA SER A 88 -3.36 -7.56 -14.29
C SER A 88 -4.87 -7.46 -14.59
N PHE A 89 -5.68 -8.44 -14.15
CA PHE A 89 -7.14 -8.36 -14.28
C PHE A 89 -7.72 -7.24 -13.43
N TYR A 90 -7.23 -7.08 -12.21
CA TYR A 90 -7.66 -5.97 -11.36
C TYR A 90 -7.34 -4.61 -11.98
N LEU A 91 -6.11 -4.43 -12.50
CA LEU A 91 -5.72 -3.17 -13.14
C LEU A 91 -6.56 -2.85 -14.37
N LYS A 92 -6.96 -3.85 -15.16
CA LYS A 92 -7.91 -3.67 -16.26
C LYS A 92 -9.27 -3.18 -15.76
N LEU A 93 -9.79 -3.76 -14.67
CA LEU A 93 -11.05 -3.29 -14.05
C LEU A 93 -10.95 -1.87 -13.48
N VAL A 94 -9.78 -1.48 -12.99
CA VAL A 94 -9.56 -0.13 -12.44
C VAL A 94 -9.35 0.90 -13.56
N ALA A 95 -8.83 0.51 -14.72
CA ALA A 95 -8.55 1.42 -15.83
C ALA A 95 -9.80 2.16 -16.35
N ASP A 96 -10.99 1.58 -16.19
CA ASP A 96 -12.27 2.18 -16.58
C ASP A 96 -12.84 3.16 -15.52
N GLU A 97 -12.25 3.22 -14.32
CA GLU A 97 -12.72 4.07 -13.23
C GLU A 97 -12.16 5.49 -13.36
N LYS A 98 -13.04 6.50 -13.22
CA LYS A 98 -12.62 7.92 -13.32
C LYS A 98 -11.80 8.39 -12.12
N ASP A 99 -12.04 7.78 -10.96
CA ASP A 99 -11.35 8.08 -9.72
C ASP A 99 -11.04 6.80 -8.95
N VAL A 100 -9.80 6.34 -9.08
CA VAL A 100 -9.32 5.10 -8.48
C VAL A 100 -9.43 5.11 -6.95
N THR A 101 -9.43 6.29 -6.31
CA THR A 101 -9.49 6.41 -4.84
C THR A 101 -10.84 6.02 -4.24
N LYS A 102 -11.88 5.91 -5.07
CA LYS A 102 -13.21 5.43 -4.67
C LYS A 102 -13.26 3.93 -4.48
N LEU A 103 -12.25 3.22 -4.99
CA LEU A 103 -12.20 1.77 -4.93
C LEU A 103 -11.53 1.29 -3.64
N ARG A 104 -12.04 0.19 -3.08
CA ARG A 104 -11.41 -0.48 -1.95
C ARG A 104 -10.31 -1.43 -2.44
N HIS A 105 -9.10 -0.91 -2.63
CA HIS A 105 -7.96 -1.68 -3.13
C HIS A 105 -7.52 -2.84 -2.24
N LYS A 106 -7.81 -2.82 -0.93
CA LYS A 106 -7.50 -3.95 -0.04
C LYS A 106 -8.26 -5.24 -0.39
N ASP A 107 -9.38 -5.12 -1.09
CA ASP A 107 -10.26 -6.25 -1.45
C ASP A 107 -10.09 -6.63 -2.94
N TRP A 108 -8.99 -6.22 -3.58
CA TRP A 108 -8.79 -6.37 -5.03
C TRP A 108 -8.90 -7.82 -5.52
N ARG A 109 -8.45 -8.80 -4.71
CA ARG A 109 -8.54 -10.23 -5.03
C ARG A 109 -9.97 -10.75 -5.05
N GLU A 110 -10.80 -10.30 -4.11
CA GLU A 110 -12.21 -10.67 -4.05
C GLU A 110 -12.91 -10.17 -5.31
N ARG A 111 -12.65 -8.93 -5.70
CA ARG A 111 -13.21 -8.34 -6.92
C ARG A 111 -12.81 -9.10 -8.19
N VAL A 112 -11.55 -9.53 -8.31
CA VAL A 112 -11.10 -10.38 -9.43
C VAL A 112 -11.82 -11.75 -9.41
N SER A 113 -12.01 -12.35 -8.23
CA SER A 113 -12.72 -13.62 -8.10
C SER A 113 -14.20 -13.50 -8.48
N GLU A 114 -14.86 -12.44 -8.06
CA GLU A 114 -16.24 -12.13 -8.44
C GLU A 114 -16.39 -11.96 -9.96
N GLU A 115 -15.46 -11.23 -10.58
CA GLU A 115 -15.50 -11.01 -12.02
C GLU A 115 -15.27 -12.29 -12.83
N ALA A 116 -14.38 -13.16 -12.36
CA ALA A 116 -14.19 -14.49 -12.94
C ALA A 116 -15.45 -15.36 -12.82
N LYS A 117 -16.16 -15.31 -11.69
CA LYS A 117 -17.43 -16.03 -11.49
C LYS A 117 -18.53 -15.52 -12.42
N LYS A 118 -18.66 -14.20 -12.59
CA LYS A 118 -19.62 -13.60 -13.54
C LYS A 118 -19.34 -14.02 -14.97
N SER A 119 -18.07 -13.99 -15.37
CA SER A 119 -17.63 -14.42 -16.70
C SER A 119 -17.99 -15.89 -16.98
N ASN A 120 -17.80 -16.77 -15.99
CA ASN A 120 -18.15 -18.19 -16.08
C ASN A 120 -19.66 -18.45 -16.16
N ASN A 121 -20.50 -17.60 -15.55
CA ASN A 121 -21.95 -17.66 -15.72
C ASN A 121 -22.44 -17.03 -17.04
N SER A 122 -21.63 -16.17 -17.67
CA SER A 122 -21.94 -15.48 -18.93
C SER A 122 -21.37 -16.18 -20.18
N LEU A 123 -20.82 -17.38 -20.02
CA LEU A 123 -20.02 -18.11 -21.01
C LEU A 123 -20.88 -18.80 -22.09
N SER A 124 -21.80 -18.04 -22.70
CA SER A 124 -22.47 -18.39 -23.96
C SER A 124 -22.08 -17.46 -25.12
N SER A 125 -21.45 -16.28 -24.93
CA SER A 125 -21.24 -15.37 -26.09
C SER A 125 -19.98 -14.46 -26.15
N THR A 126 -19.17 -14.27 -25.11
CA THR A 126 -18.26 -13.09 -25.10
C THR A 126 -16.75 -13.37 -25.13
N THR A 127 -16.32 -14.64 -25.08
CA THR A 127 -14.88 -15.00 -24.94
C THR A 127 -14.01 -14.58 -26.14
N THR A 128 -14.57 -14.25 -27.30
CA THR A 128 -13.78 -13.90 -28.49
C THR A 128 -13.40 -12.40 -28.59
N LEU A 129 -13.96 -11.51 -27.77
CA LEU A 129 -13.74 -10.06 -27.92
C LEU A 129 -12.57 -9.47 -27.10
N ILE A 130 -11.99 -10.22 -26.16
CA ILE A 130 -11.03 -9.64 -25.18
C ILE A 130 -9.58 -9.52 -25.73
N PHE A 131 -9.28 -10.07 -26.91
CA PHE A 131 -7.92 -10.04 -27.51
C PHE A 131 -7.75 -9.13 -28.73
N ARG A 132 -8.70 -8.25 -29.04
CA ARG A 132 -8.55 -7.27 -30.12
C ARG A 132 -8.74 -5.85 -29.60
N ASN A 133 -7.69 -5.24 -29.03
CA ASN A 133 -7.27 -3.87 -29.37
C ASN A 133 -6.00 -3.37 -28.65
N ASP A 134 -4.92 -4.16 -28.60
CA ASP A 134 -3.66 -3.73 -27.93
C ASP A 134 -2.74 -2.86 -28.81
N SER A 135 -3.31 -2.11 -29.77
CA SER A 135 -2.56 -1.27 -30.71
C SER A 135 -2.72 0.24 -30.51
N GLN A 136 -3.43 0.68 -29.46
CA GLN A 136 -3.41 2.10 -29.09
C GLN A 136 -2.55 2.30 -27.85
N GLN A 137 -1.29 2.71 -28.07
CA GLN A 137 -0.54 3.39 -27.02
C GLN A 137 -1.41 4.55 -26.48
N PRO A 138 -1.44 4.76 -25.14
CA PRO A 138 -2.04 5.97 -24.60
C PRO A 138 -1.40 7.20 -25.27
N PRO A 139 -2.17 8.24 -25.60
CA PRO A 139 -1.63 9.43 -26.25
C PRO A 139 -0.48 9.98 -25.42
N PRO A 140 0.64 10.39 -26.06
CA PRO A 140 1.74 11.01 -25.34
C PRO A 140 1.24 12.25 -24.60
N PRO A 141 1.81 12.57 -23.43
CA PRO A 141 1.47 13.79 -22.71
C PRO A 141 1.64 15.02 -23.62
N PRO A 142 0.70 15.98 -23.63
CA PRO A 142 0.86 17.24 -24.37
C PRO A 142 2.18 17.93 -24.00
N PRO A 143 2.89 18.56 -24.95
CA PRO A 143 4.12 19.27 -24.65
C PRO A 143 3.87 20.43 -23.66
N PRO A 144 4.86 20.79 -22.83
CA PRO A 144 4.72 21.93 -21.92
C PRO A 144 4.41 23.20 -22.73
N SER A 145 3.40 23.94 -22.29
CA SER A 145 3.05 25.24 -22.87
C SER A 145 4.23 26.19 -22.69
N ASN A 146 4.80 26.66 -23.80
CA ASN A 146 5.80 27.72 -23.76
C ASN A 146 5.19 28.96 -23.08
N PRO A 147 5.91 29.60 -22.15
CA PRO A 147 5.48 30.90 -21.64
C PRO A 147 5.40 31.89 -22.82
N SER A 148 4.28 32.62 -22.91
CA SER A 148 4.11 33.70 -23.87
C SER A 148 5.16 34.80 -23.64
N PRO A 149 5.61 35.48 -24.72
CA PRO A 149 6.64 36.52 -24.65
C PRO A 149 6.22 37.73 -23.81
#